data_AF-A0A9Y2ETJ8-F1
#
_entry.id   AF-A0A9Y2ETJ8-F1
#
_cell.length_a   1.000
_cell.length_b   1.000
_cell.length_c   1.000
_cell.angle_alpha   90.00
_cell.angle_beta   90.00
_cell.angle_gamma   90.00
#
_symmetry.space_group_name_H-M   'P 1'
#
loop_
_entity.id
_entity.type
_entity.pdbx_description
1 polymer ?
#
loop_
_entity_poly.entity_id
_entity_poly.type
_entity_poly.pdbx_seq_one_letter_code
_entity_poly.pdbx_strand_id
1 'polypeptide(L)'
;MKNVYEKIQDFYRELSDYYPIITRSLVDGYLRQRAWQGLGHGELEEVWIVLQAFLRYVTYEEFVDLDKIVEDDYQNLLLWIIDDVKKDNDEEQALKDIFIVLKDFYAYLIKKNVLLSLDGLHNAEQKFSSVESLSLPNEMTMGTTIFDENFQESDLLLEDIADKLNLLLERLLSDIGRYFKGEKFIADFNRALSLYSGPFNAIPEDDGEEFWLGFWDYFLFDYHLIETDSKPLAHFYKMKQTELTHDEKHVISDLLQAKFTVFYIKRILNNSMVECVDLFTDEIIKLPMPDYGIGDYKKMLFYGHIYVNGIVMLNYISSIPVSKILRKRIKEEILHQCELYKAQDPLAGIADFFKRHAILVRHTIDILVNLAKLNVVQPERLNVHFEQNTIIDDPDFNVTVLLQIMAKKYQLSIYDMKLLLKMWCDYSSLRKKVQDKSELIASAIFLIFIEMNGIHHINSDFFKRELNLLDSELNQQMHDIIETLELQEFDSRYLTEEGFILSLYVF
;
A
#
# COMPACT_ATOMS: atom_id res chain seq x y z
N MET A 1 -1.98 -35.73 -27.49
CA MET A 1 -3.19 -35.10 -26.92
C MET A 1 -3.74 -36.04 -25.87
N LYS A 2 -3.98 -35.57 -24.64
CA LYS A 2 -4.59 -36.38 -23.58
C LYS A 2 -6.07 -36.59 -23.89
N ASN A 3 -6.58 -37.80 -23.70
CA ASN A 3 -8.01 -38.10 -23.84
C ASN A 3 -8.80 -37.42 -22.70
N VAL A 4 -10.06 -37.03 -22.92
CA VAL A 4 -10.98 -36.51 -21.89
C VAL A 4 -10.94 -37.31 -20.58
N TYR A 5 -10.92 -38.64 -20.65
CA TYR A 5 -10.86 -39.48 -19.45
C TYR A 5 -9.54 -39.37 -18.67
N GLU A 6 -8.44 -39.07 -19.35
CA GLU A 6 -7.15 -38.79 -18.70
C GLU A 6 -7.17 -37.40 -18.04
N LYS A 7 -7.82 -36.40 -18.67
CA LYS A 7 -8.03 -35.06 -18.11
C LYS A 7 -8.87 -35.10 -16.82
N ILE A 8 -9.92 -35.92 -16.79
CA ILE A 8 -10.74 -36.15 -15.58
C ILE A 8 -9.88 -36.78 -14.47
N GLN A 9 -9.04 -37.76 -14.82
CA GLN A 9 -8.19 -38.43 -13.85
C GLN A 9 -7.16 -37.50 -13.22
N ASP A 10 -6.57 -36.60 -14.02
CA ASP A 10 -5.62 -35.59 -13.55
C ASP A 10 -6.34 -34.56 -12.65
N PHE A 11 -7.52 -34.08 -13.07
CA PHE A 11 -8.33 -33.14 -12.30
C PHE A 11 -8.67 -33.65 -10.88
N TYR A 12 -9.16 -34.89 -10.77
CA TYR A 12 -9.48 -35.47 -9.46
C TYR A 12 -8.25 -35.89 -8.65
N ARG A 13 -7.06 -35.97 -9.26
CA ARG A 13 -5.81 -36.17 -8.52
C ARG A 13 -5.34 -34.86 -7.90
N GLU A 14 -5.49 -33.74 -8.59
CA GLU A 14 -5.19 -32.40 -8.07
C GLU A 14 -6.13 -31.99 -6.94
N LEU A 15 -7.36 -32.50 -6.94
CA LEU A 15 -8.37 -32.25 -5.91
C LEU A 15 -8.26 -33.16 -4.67
N SER A 16 -7.19 -33.96 -4.51
CA SER A 16 -7.12 -35.02 -3.48
C SER A 16 -7.25 -34.55 -2.03
N ASP A 17 -7.02 -33.26 -1.78
CA ASP A 17 -7.08 -32.65 -0.44
C ASP A 17 -8.48 -32.10 -0.11
N TYR A 18 -9.40 -32.07 -1.08
CA TYR A 18 -10.79 -31.61 -0.94
C TYR A 18 -11.73 -32.82 -1.10
N TYR A 19 -12.87 -32.83 -0.40
CA TYR A 19 -13.92 -33.85 -0.59
C TYR A 19 -14.92 -33.35 -1.64
N PRO A 20 -14.75 -33.61 -2.95
CA PRO A 20 -15.63 -33.07 -3.96
C PRO A 20 -17.04 -33.65 -3.83
N ILE A 21 -18.04 -32.77 -3.84
CA ILE A 21 -19.46 -33.12 -3.76
C ILE A 21 -19.89 -34.08 -4.89
N ILE A 22 -19.28 -33.96 -6.06
CA ILE A 22 -19.48 -34.86 -7.20
C ILE A 22 -18.26 -35.75 -7.36
N THR A 23 -18.46 -37.06 -7.23
CA THR A 23 -17.40 -38.05 -7.37
C THR A 23 -16.98 -38.26 -8.82
N ARG A 24 -15.70 -38.61 -9.01
CA ARG A 24 -15.15 -38.96 -10.33
C ARG A 24 -15.99 -39.99 -11.09
N SER A 25 -16.53 -41.00 -10.40
CA SER A 25 -17.30 -42.07 -11.04
C SER A 25 -18.60 -41.56 -11.66
N LEU A 26 -19.21 -40.50 -11.12
CA LEU A 26 -20.40 -39.87 -11.67
C LEU A 26 -20.06 -39.10 -12.96
N VAL A 27 -18.95 -38.37 -12.97
CA VAL A 27 -18.52 -37.60 -14.15
C VAL A 27 -18.05 -38.52 -15.28
N ASP A 28 -17.23 -39.53 -14.96
CA ASP A 28 -16.82 -40.58 -15.90
C ASP A 28 -18.04 -41.32 -16.47
N GLY A 29 -19.02 -41.63 -15.61
CA GLY A 29 -20.26 -42.29 -15.99
C GLY A 29 -21.13 -41.45 -16.93
N TYR A 30 -21.23 -40.14 -16.68
CA TYR A 30 -21.96 -39.20 -17.52
C TYR A 30 -21.33 -39.07 -18.91
N LEU A 31 -20.03 -38.82 -18.98
CA LEU A 31 -19.32 -38.63 -20.26
C LEU A 31 -19.29 -39.92 -21.09
N ARG A 32 -19.19 -41.09 -20.46
CA ARG A 32 -19.38 -42.38 -21.14
C ARG A 32 -20.79 -42.49 -21.71
N GLN A 33 -21.83 -42.17 -20.95
CA GLN A 33 -23.20 -42.21 -21.48
C GLN A 33 -23.37 -41.31 -22.70
N ARG A 34 -22.76 -40.11 -22.69
CA ARG A 34 -22.79 -39.18 -23.83
C ARG A 34 -22.01 -39.72 -25.04
N ALA A 35 -20.84 -40.32 -24.83
CA ALA A 35 -20.09 -40.98 -25.88
C ALA A 35 -20.88 -42.14 -26.53
N TRP A 36 -21.62 -42.91 -25.74
CA TRP A 36 -22.49 -44.00 -26.23
C TRP A 36 -23.72 -43.48 -26.99
N GLN A 37 -24.16 -42.25 -26.74
CA GLN A 37 -25.23 -41.58 -27.48
C GLN A 37 -24.75 -40.97 -28.80
N GLY A 38 -23.46 -41.09 -29.12
CA GLY A 38 -22.89 -40.72 -30.42
C GLY A 38 -22.09 -39.43 -30.44
N LEU A 39 -21.82 -38.79 -29.28
CA LEU A 39 -20.97 -37.59 -29.24
C LEU A 39 -19.52 -37.92 -29.63
N GLY A 40 -18.96 -37.08 -30.50
CA GLY A 40 -17.57 -37.17 -30.94
C GLY A 40 -16.56 -36.71 -29.89
N HIS A 41 -15.27 -36.95 -30.13
CA HIS A 41 -14.21 -36.59 -29.18
C HIS A 41 -14.15 -35.09 -28.87
N GLY A 42 -14.29 -34.22 -29.89
CA GLY A 42 -14.27 -32.77 -29.70
C GLY A 42 -15.46 -32.26 -28.88
N GLU A 43 -16.65 -32.81 -29.12
CA GLU A 43 -17.86 -32.45 -28.37
C GLU A 43 -17.76 -32.87 -26.91
N LEU A 44 -17.16 -34.04 -26.62
CA LEU A 44 -16.91 -34.49 -25.25
C LEU A 44 -15.88 -33.61 -24.52
N GLU A 45 -14.92 -33.02 -25.25
CA GLU A 45 -13.98 -32.05 -24.68
C GLU A 45 -14.69 -30.74 -24.30
N GLU A 46 -15.59 -30.25 -25.14
CA GLU A 46 -16.38 -29.05 -24.85
C GLU A 46 -17.29 -29.22 -23.64
N VAL A 47 -17.98 -30.37 -23.56
CA VAL A 47 -18.76 -30.75 -22.38
C VAL A 47 -17.87 -30.82 -21.13
N TRP A 48 -16.66 -31.36 -21.26
CA TRP A 48 -15.73 -31.46 -20.13
C TRP A 48 -15.22 -30.09 -19.65
N ILE A 49 -14.97 -29.12 -20.53
CA ILE A 49 -14.56 -27.76 -20.13
C ILE A 49 -15.60 -27.14 -19.20
N VAL A 50 -16.88 -27.18 -19.61
CA VAL A 50 -18.00 -26.65 -18.79
C VAL A 50 -18.10 -27.38 -17.45
N LEU A 51 -18.02 -28.71 -17.45
CA LEU A 51 -18.11 -29.51 -16.22
C LEU A 51 -16.92 -29.29 -15.30
N GLN A 52 -15.71 -29.17 -15.84
CA GLN A 52 -14.50 -28.94 -15.06
C GLN A 52 -14.58 -27.61 -14.32
N ALA A 53 -14.99 -26.55 -15.01
CA ALA A 53 -15.12 -25.23 -14.42
C ALA A 53 -16.26 -25.19 -13.38
N PHE A 54 -17.38 -25.87 -13.65
CA PHE A 54 -18.45 -26.05 -12.65
C PHE A 54 -17.98 -26.80 -11.41
N LEU A 55 -17.25 -27.90 -11.55
CA LEU A 55 -16.74 -28.68 -10.42
C LEU A 55 -15.73 -27.88 -9.59
N ARG A 56 -14.91 -27.03 -10.24
CA ARG A 56 -14.00 -26.12 -9.53
C ARG A 56 -14.76 -25.09 -8.72
N TYR A 57 -15.74 -24.43 -9.33
CA TYR A 57 -16.56 -23.43 -8.65
C TYR A 57 -17.26 -24.03 -7.43
N VAL A 58 -17.91 -25.18 -7.59
CA VAL A 58 -18.65 -25.83 -6.51
C VAL A 58 -17.71 -26.30 -5.38
N THR A 59 -16.48 -26.68 -5.71
CA THR A 59 -15.47 -27.04 -4.69
C THR A 59 -14.88 -25.81 -4.01
N TYR A 60 -14.67 -24.71 -4.74
CA TYR A 60 -14.16 -23.43 -4.23
C TYR A 60 -15.12 -22.77 -3.24
N GLU A 61 -16.41 -22.76 -3.55
CA GLU A 61 -17.47 -22.25 -2.67
C GLU A 61 -17.86 -23.25 -1.55
N GLU A 62 -17.14 -24.37 -1.43
CA GLU A 62 -17.35 -25.41 -0.41
C GLU A 62 -18.80 -25.93 -0.31
N PHE A 63 -19.54 -25.97 -1.42
CA PHE A 63 -20.91 -26.48 -1.40
C PHE A 63 -20.94 -27.94 -0.94
N VAL A 64 -21.74 -28.18 0.11
CA VAL A 64 -21.96 -29.53 0.69
C VAL A 64 -23.17 -30.23 0.05
N ASP A 65 -24.08 -29.46 -0.57
CA ASP A 65 -25.30 -29.96 -1.22
C ASP A 65 -25.60 -29.15 -2.49
N LEU A 66 -25.78 -29.85 -3.63
CA LEU A 66 -26.09 -29.23 -4.92
C LEU A 66 -27.50 -28.64 -4.95
N ASP A 67 -28.43 -29.17 -4.15
CA ASP A 67 -29.81 -28.65 -4.06
C ASP A 67 -29.88 -27.30 -3.33
N LYS A 68 -28.77 -26.83 -2.72
CA LYS A 68 -28.67 -25.52 -2.07
C LYS A 68 -28.12 -24.41 -2.96
N ILE A 69 -27.69 -24.73 -4.18
CA ILE A 69 -27.21 -23.73 -5.13
C ILE A 69 -28.41 -22.90 -5.58
N VAL A 70 -28.43 -21.61 -5.24
CA VAL A 70 -29.53 -20.71 -5.57
C VAL A 70 -29.26 -19.95 -6.87
N GLU A 71 -30.25 -19.21 -7.34
CA GLU A 71 -30.21 -18.49 -8.62
C GLU A 71 -29.01 -17.55 -8.76
N ASP A 72 -28.61 -16.89 -7.67
CA ASP A 72 -27.49 -15.94 -7.65
C ASP A 72 -26.13 -16.66 -7.73
N ASP A 73 -26.01 -17.87 -7.18
CA ASP A 73 -24.80 -18.69 -7.30
C ASP A 73 -24.56 -19.14 -8.74
N TYR A 74 -25.64 -19.42 -9.49
CA TYR A 74 -25.54 -19.71 -10.92
C TYR A 74 -25.09 -18.49 -11.73
N GLN A 75 -25.35 -17.25 -11.26
CA GLN A 75 -24.82 -16.06 -11.93
C GLN A 75 -23.30 -15.97 -11.78
N ASN A 76 -22.79 -16.23 -10.57
CA ASN A 76 -21.36 -16.25 -10.27
C ASN A 76 -20.63 -17.38 -11.01
N LEU A 77 -21.25 -18.57 -11.04
CA LEU A 77 -20.79 -19.70 -11.84
C LEU A 77 -20.62 -19.30 -13.31
N LEU A 78 -21.60 -18.62 -13.91
CA LEU A 78 -21.55 -18.25 -15.31
C LEU A 78 -20.44 -17.23 -15.59
N LEU A 79 -20.21 -16.26 -14.70
CA LEU A 79 -19.09 -15.33 -14.80
C LEU A 79 -17.73 -16.05 -14.77
N TRP A 80 -17.61 -17.10 -13.96
CA TRP A 80 -16.39 -17.93 -13.90
C TRP A 80 -16.15 -18.74 -15.18
N ILE A 81 -17.23 -19.24 -15.80
CA ILE A 81 -17.13 -20.23 -16.88
C ILE A 81 -17.15 -19.55 -18.26
N ILE A 82 -17.74 -18.37 -18.40
CA ILE A 82 -17.99 -17.76 -19.71
C ILE A 82 -16.68 -17.49 -20.48
N ASP A 83 -15.61 -17.06 -19.82
CA ASP A 83 -14.32 -16.79 -20.46
C ASP A 83 -13.62 -18.06 -20.96
N ASP A 84 -13.85 -19.21 -20.30
CA ASP A 84 -13.32 -20.51 -20.70
C ASP A 84 -14.10 -21.15 -21.86
N VAL A 85 -15.36 -20.72 -22.07
CA VAL A 85 -16.30 -21.33 -23.03
C VAL A 85 -16.58 -20.44 -24.25
N LYS A 86 -16.39 -19.13 -24.14
CA LYS A 86 -16.68 -18.14 -25.18
C LYS A 86 -15.83 -18.38 -26.43
N LYS A 87 -16.49 -18.79 -27.51
CA LYS A 87 -15.91 -18.88 -28.87
C LYS A 87 -16.30 -17.64 -29.67
N ASP A 88 -15.32 -16.97 -30.26
CA ASP A 88 -15.52 -15.86 -31.22
C ASP A 88 -16.44 -14.71 -30.76
N ASN A 89 -16.35 -14.34 -29.48
CA ASN A 89 -17.05 -13.20 -28.86
C ASN A 89 -18.59 -13.26 -28.80
N ASP A 90 -19.22 -14.41 -29.02
CA ASP A 90 -20.67 -14.57 -28.86
C ASP A 90 -21.03 -15.05 -27.44
N GLU A 91 -21.28 -14.10 -26.54
CA GLU A 91 -21.63 -14.37 -25.14
C GLU A 91 -23.02 -15.00 -24.99
N GLU A 92 -23.98 -14.63 -25.84
CA GLU A 92 -25.34 -15.15 -25.75
C GLU A 92 -25.38 -16.64 -26.12
N GLN A 93 -24.64 -17.03 -27.15
CA GLN A 93 -24.52 -18.44 -27.53
C GLN A 93 -23.74 -19.25 -26.49
N ALA A 94 -22.66 -18.70 -25.92
CA ALA A 94 -21.88 -19.36 -24.87
C ALA A 94 -22.73 -19.64 -23.62
N LEU A 95 -23.56 -18.69 -23.18
CA LEU A 95 -24.48 -18.87 -22.04
C LEU A 95 -25.48 -20.00 -22.30
N LYS A 96 -26.06 -20.06 -23.50
CA LYS A 96 -26.99 -21.13 -23.90
C LYS A 96 -26.30 -22.49 -23.86
N ASP A 97 -25.08 -22.59 -24.38
CA ASP A 97 -24.32 -23.84 -24.43
C ASP A 97 -23.97 -24.33 -23.01
N ILE A 98 -23.61 -23.42 -22.10
CA ILE A 98 -23.37 -23.75 -20.69
C ILE A 98 -24.63 -24.31 -20.03
N PHE A 99 -25.77 -23.63 -20.18
CA PHE A 99 -27.04 -24.09 -19.60
C PHE A 99 -27.48 -25.44 -20.16
N ILE A 100 -27.28 -25.68 -21.46
CA ILE A 100 -27.57 -26.97 -22.10
C ILE A 100 -26.76 -28.07 -21.41
N VAL A 101 -25.44 -27.89 -21.27
CA VAL A 101 -24.56 -28.90 -20.66
C VAL A 101 -24.90 -29.15 -19.20
N LEU A 102 -25.14 -28.10 -18.41
CA LEU A 102 -25.46 -28.21 -16.99
C LEU A 102 -26.80 -28.90 -16.75
N LYS A 103 -27.85 -28.54 -17.51
CA LYS A 103 -29.16 -29.21 -17.40
C LYS A 103 -29.06 -30.68 -17.72
N ASP A 104 -28.34 -31.00 -18.79
CA ASP A 104 -28.14 -32.35 -19.24
C ASP A 104 -27.36 -33.20 -18.23
N PHE A 105 -26.43 -32.58 -17.51
CA PHE A 105 -25.70 -33.20 -16.42
C PHE A 105 -26.54 -33.35 -15.14
N TYR A 106 -27.30 -32.34 -14.75
CA TYR A 106 -28.17 -32.40 -13.57
C TYR A 106 -29.29 -33.44 -13.76
N ALA A 107 -29.86 -33.54 -14.96
CA ALA A 107 -30.82 -34.60 -15.30
C ALA A 107 -30.22 -36.01 -15.16
N TYR A 108 -28.92 -36.16 -15.41
CA TYR A 108 -28.20 -37.40 -15.13
C TYR A 108 -28.04 -37.64 -13.63
N LEU A 109 -27.68 -36.63 -12.85
CA LEU A 109 -27.55 -36.72 -11.38
C LEU A 109 -28.88 -37.07 -10.69
N ILE A 110 -30.00 -36.50 -11.13
CA ILE A 110 -31.35 -36.84 -10.64
C ILE A 110 -31.66 -38.31 -10.91
N LYS A 111 -31.36 -38.82 -12.12
CA LYS A 111 -31.54 -40.25 -12.45
C LYS A 111 -30.68 -41.19 -11.58
N LYS A 112 -29.60 -40.66 -10.99
CA LYS A 112 -28.72 -41.38 -10.06
C LYS A 112 -29.10 -41.16 -8.58
N ASN A 113 -30.18 -40.43 -8.30
CA ASN A 113 -30.62 -40.02 -6.96
C ASN A 113 -29.55 -39.24 -6.18
N VAL A 114 -28.71 -38.46 -6.88
CA VAL A 114 -27.70 -37.59 -6.28
C VAL A 114 -28.23 -36.17 -6.05
N LEU A 115 -29.25 -35.77 -6.81
CA LEU A 115 -29.87 -34.44 -6.77
C LEU A 115 -31.40 -34.61 -6.70
N LEU A 116 -32.09 -33.72 -5.99
CA LEU A 116 -33.54 -33.76 -5.79
C LEU A 116 -34.32 -32.94 -6.82
N SER A 117 -33.82 -31.78 -7.26
CA SER A 117 -34.55 -30.90 -8.19
C SER A 117 -33.68 -30.20 -9.24
N LEU A 118 -34.32 -29.61 -10.25
CA LEU A 118 -33.70 -28.70 -11.23
C LEU A 118 -34.07 -27.23 -10.97
N ASP A 119 -34.74 -26.94 -9.85
CA ASP A 119 -35.50 -25.70 -9.71
C ASP A 119 -34.57 -24.48 -9.70
N GLY A 120 -33.44 -24.55 -8.99
CA GLY A 120 -32.43 -23.49 -8.97
C GLY A 120 -31.83 -23.19 -10.35
N LEU A 121 -31.50 -24.23 -11.13
CA LEU A 121 -30.93 -24.07 -12.47
C LEU A 121 -31.97 -23.55 -13.48
N HIS A 122 -33.23 -23.98 -13.36
CA HIS A 122 -34.29 -23.52 -14.25
C HIS A 122 -34.67 -22.07 -13.98
N ASN A 123 -34.76 -21.67 -12.71
CA ASN A 123 -35.03 -20.30 -12.34
C ASN A 123 -33.91 -19.35 -12.80
N ALA A 124 -32.64 -19.78 -12.68
CA ALA A 124 -31.50 -19.02 -13.19
C ALA A 124 -31.63 -18.75 -14.70
N GLU A 125 -31.87 -19.79 -15.51
CA GLU A 125 -32.03 -19.64 -16.96
C GLU A 125 -33.20 -18.73 -17.36
N GLN A 126 -34.34 -18.81 -16.66
CA GLN A 126 -35.49 -17.93 -16.90
C GLN A 126 -35.14 -16.46 -16.62
N LYS A 127 -34.42 -16.20 -15.52
CA LYS A 127 -33.91 -14.87 -15.17
C LYS A 127 -33.02 -14.33 -16.30
N PHE A 128 -32.06 -15.12 -16.79
CA PHE A 128 -31.17 -14.73 -17.89
C PHE A 128 -31.88 -14.51 -19.23
N SER A 129 -32.95 -15.25 -19.51
CA SER A 129 -33.72 -15.13 -20.76
C SER A 129 -34.68 -13.92 -20.78
N SER A 130 -34.94 -13.30 -19.61
CA SER A 130 -35.96 -12.25 -19.43
C SER A 130 -35.41 -10.82 -19.45
N VAL A 131 -34.09 -10.64 -19.45
CA VAL A 131 -33.44 -9.32 -19.43
C VAL A 131 -33.15 -8.87 -20.88
N GLU A 132 -33.88 -7.87 -21.38
CA GLU A 132 -33.74 -7.29 -22.75
C GLU A 132 -32.41 -6.54 -23.00
N SER A 133 -31.51 -6.53 -22.02
CA SER A 133 -30.14 -6.05 -22.14
C SER A 133 -29.23 -6.96 -21.32
N LEU A 134 -28.55 -7.90 -21.97
CA LEU A 134 -27.35 -8.55 -21.43
C LEU A 134 -26.24 -7.49 -21.29
N SER A 135 -26.41 -6.54 -20.38
CA SER A 135 -25.27 -6.06 -19.62
C SER A 135 -25.00 -7.16 -18.61
N LEU A 136 -24.07 -8.07 -18.92
CA LEU A 136 -23.31 -8.74 -17.88
C LEU A 136 -22.95 -7.64 -16.87
N PRO A 137 -23.30 -7.79 -15.57
CA PRO A 137 -22.92 -6.81 -14.58
C PRO A 137 -21.44 -6.52 -14.78
N ASN A 138 -21.09 -5.23 -14.98
CA ASN A 138 -19.70 -4.81 -15.03
C ASN A 138 -18.94 -5.52 -13.91
N GLU A 139 -17.78 -6.06 -14.24
CA GLU A 139 -16.87 -6.78 -13.35
C GLU A 139 -17.00 -6.32 -11.88
N MET A 140 -17.19 -7.31 -11.00
CA MET A 140 -17.27 -7.20 -9.54
C MET A 140 -18.56 -6.63 -8.94
N THR A 141 -19.50 -7.53 -8.67
CA THR A 141 -20.10 -7.59 -7.34
C THR A 141 -20.03 -9.03 -6.87
N MET A 142 -19.00 -9.33 -6.07
CA MET A 142 -19.06 -10.42 -5.10
C MET A 142 -20.39 -10.29 -4.35
N GLY A 143 -21.05 -11.41 -4.06
CA GLY A 143 -22.38 -11.43 -3.46
C GLY A 143 -22.54 -10.42 -2.32
N THR A 144 -23.60 -9.61 -2.40
CA THR A 144 -23.95 -8.51 -1.49
C THR A 144 -22.78 -7.57 -1.20
N THR A 145 -22.77 -6.40 -1.84
CA THR A 145 -21.96 -5.23 -1.47
C THR A 145 -21.80 -5.16 0.05
N ILE A 146 -20.56 -5.18 0.55
CA ILE A 146 -20.29 -5.15 2.00
C ILE A 146 -20.88 -3.86 2.58
N PHE A 147 -20.68 -2.76 1.88
CA PHE A 147 -21.13 -1.43 2.28
C PHE A 147 -22.41 -1.05 1.53
N ASP A 148 -23.54 -1.63 1.91
CA ASP A 148 -24.85 -1.21 1.39
C ASP A 148 -25.45 -0.04 2.21
N GLU A 149 -26.61 0.49 1.78
CA GLU A 149 -27.29 1.60 2.48
C GLU A 149 -27.72 1.25 3.92
N ASN A 150 -27.74 -0.03 4.29
CA ASN A 150 -28.14 -0.53 5.61
C ASN A 150 -26.95 -0.93 6.50
N PHE A 151 -25.71 -0.91 5.97
CA PHE A 151 -24.51 -1.33 6.68
C PHE A 151 -24.31 -0.53 7.99
N GLN A 152 -24.14 -1.25 9.09
CA GLN A 152 -23.76 -0.68 10.38
C GLN A 152 -22.35 -1.14 10.76
N GLU A 153 -21.57 -0.30 11.44
CA GLU A 153 -20.22 -0.67 11.90
C GLU A 153 -20.22 -1.94 12.79
N SER A 154 -21.35 -2.25 13.45
CA SER A 154 -21.52 -3.49 14.21
C SER A 154 -21.52 -4.76 13.35
N ASP A 155 -21.84 -4.63 12.05
CA ASP A 155 -21.91 -5.76 11.11
C ASP A 155 -20.50 -6.31 10.80
N LEU A 156 -19.44 -5.51 11.02
CA LEU A 156 -18.05 -5.97 10.97
C LEU A 156 -17.70 -7.04 12.02
N LEU A 157 -18.54 -7.22 13.04
CA LEU A 157 -18.39 -8.27 14.04
C LEU A 157 -18.97 -9.62 13.56
N LEU A 158 -19.69 -9.63 12.45
CA LEU A 158 -20.18 -10.85 11.83
C LEU A 158 -19.04 -11.52 11.07
N GLU A 159 -18.76 -12.78 11.39
CA GLU A 159 -17.64 -13.56 10.86
C GLU A 159 -17.61 -13.58 9.33
N ASP A 160 -18.76 -13.83 8.69
CA ASP A 160 -18.91 -13.82 7.22
C ASP A 160 -18.56 -12.47 6.56
N ILE A 161 -18.82 -11.35 7.23
CA ILE A 161 -18.52 -10.00 6.71
C ILE A 161 -17.05 -9.65 6.93
N ALA A 162 -16.50 -10.03 8.09
CA ALA A 162 -15.08 -9.85 8.40
C ALA A 162 -14.19 -10.62 7.41
N ASP A 163 -14.54 -11.87 7.08
CA ASP A 163 -13.78 -12.68 6.13
C ASP A 163 -13.84 -12.12 4.71
N LYS A 164 -15.02 -11.66 4.26
CA LYS A 164 -15.17 -10.98 2.97
C LYS A 164 -14.35 -9.69 2.91
N LEU A 165 -14.33 -8.91 3.99
CA LEU A 165 -13.55 -7.69 4.08
C LEU A 165 -12.04 -7.98 4.04
N ASN A 166 -11.59 -9.02 4.74
CA ASN A 166 -10.18 -9.46 4.73
C ASN A 166 -9.74 -9.87 3.32
N LEU A 167 -10.54 -10.68 2.62
CA LEU A 167 -10.24 -11.09 1.24
C LEU A 167 -10.18 -9.89 0.28
N LEU A 168 -11.11 -8.94 0.43
CA LEU A 168 -11.11 -7.71 -0.35
C LEU A 168 -9.87 -6.86 -0.07
N LEU A 169 -9.47 -6.73 1.21
CA LEU A 169 -8.24 -6.04 1.61
C LEU A 169 -7.00 -6.70 1.01
N GLU A 170 -6.88 -8.03 1.08
CA GLU A 170 -5.74 -8.77 0.51
C GLU A 170 -5.62 -8.57 -1.00
N ARG A 171 -6.74 -8.70 -1.73
CA ARG A 171 -6.77 -8.46 -3.18
C ARG A 171 -6.36 -7.02 -3.51
N LEU A 172 -6.97 -6.06 -2.82
CA LEU A 172 -6.72 -4.65 -3.02
C LEU A 172 -5.24 -4.29 -2.76
N LEU A 173 -4.66 -4.78 -1.66
CA LEU A 173 -3.24 -4.58 -1.34
C LEU A 173 -2.32 -5.23 -2.37
N SER A 174 -2.69 -6.42 -2.89
CA SER A 174 -1.95 -7.09 -3.97
C SER A 174 -1.95 -6.25 -5.26
N ASP A 175 -3.09 -5.68 -5.65
CA ASP A 175 -3.21 -4.87 -6.84
C ASP A 175 -2.50 -3.51 -6.71
N ILE A 176 -2.59 -2.88 -5.54
CA ILE A 176 -1.79 -1.69 -5.19
C ILE A 176 -0.29 -2.02 -5.28
N GLY A 177 0.13 -3.18 -4.74
CA GLY A 177 1.50 -3.64 -4.79
C GLY A 177 2.00 -3.83 -6.22
N ARG A 178 1.19 -4.44 -7.10
CA ARG A 178 1.52 -4.58 -8.54
C ARG A 178 1.64 -3.23 -9.23
N TYR A 179 0.76 -2.29 -8.92
CA TYR A 179 0.76 -0.94 -9.49
C TYR A 179 2.08 -0.20 -9.20
N PHE A 180 2.52 -0.19 -7.94
CA PHE A 180 3.74 0.51 -7.53
C PHE A 180 5.05 -0.24 -7.83
N LYS A 181 4.97 -1.53 -8.20
CA LYS A 181 6.12 -2.27 -8.75
C LYS A 181 6.36 -2.01 -10.24
N GLY A 182 5.50 -1.24 -10.91
CA GLY A 182 5.67 -0.87 -12.31
C GLY A 182 6.87 0.06 -12.55
N GLU A 183 7.41 0.08 -13.78
CA GLU A 183 8.63 0.81 -14.14
C GLU A 183 8.62 2.29 -13.75
N LYS A 184 7.44 2.93 -13.82
CA LYS A 184 7.26 4.34 -13.47
C LYS A 184 7.65 4.66 -12.02
N PHE A 185 7.46 3.72 -11.10
CA PHE A 185 7.62 3.93 -9.65
C PHE A 185 8.88 3.29 -9.09
N ILE A 186 9.78 2.76 -9.93
CA ILE A 186 11.03 2.14 -9.46
C ILE A 186 11.87 3.12 -8.62
N ALA A 187 11.95 4.39 -9.04
CA ALA A 187 12.68 5.42 -8.30
C ALA A 187 12.05 5.66 -6.92
N ASP A 188 10.71 5.79 -6.86
CA ASP A 188 9.95 5.94 -5.63
C ASP A 188 10.16 4.74 -4.68
N PHE A 189 10.03 3.53 -5.21
CA PHE A 189 10.17 2.29 -4.45
C PHE A 189 11.59 2.15 -3.86
N ASN A 190 12.62 2.41 -4.66
CA ASN A 190 14.02 2.36 -4.20
C ASN A 190 14.31 3.44 -3.15
N ARG A 191 13.84 4.67 -3.36
CA ARG A 191 13.98 5.76 -2.38
C ARG A 191 13.27 5.40 -1.07
N ALA A 192 12.02 4.93 -1.14
CA ALA A 192 11.26 4.51 0.03
C ALA A 192 11.95 3.38 0.79
N LEU A 193 12.48 2.38 0.07
CA LEU A 193 13.18 1.25 0.69
C LEU A 193 14.45 1.69 1.39
N SER A 194 15.24 2.59 0.78
CA SER A 194 16.43 3.19 1.39
C SER A 194 16.08 4.04 2.63
N LEU A 195 14.99 4.80 2.58
CA LEU A 195 14.52 5.58 3.72
C LEU A 195 14.11 4.63 4.85
N TYR A 196 13.33 3.59 4.55
CA TYR A 196 12.81 2.65 5.54
C TYR A 196 13.88 1.78 6.19
N SER A 197 14.85 1.29 5.41
CA SER A 197 15.98 0.53 5.96
C SER A 197 16.89 1.43 6.80
N GLY A 198 17.02 2.71 6.42
CA GLY A 198 18.04 3.60 6.95
C GLY A 198 19.42 3.33 6.34
N PRO A 199 20.41 4.19 6.63
CA PRO A 199 21.68 4.28 5.89
C PRO A 199 22.64 3.09 6.07
N PHE A 200 22.48 2.29 7.12
CA PHE A 200 23.44 1.24 7.50
C PHE A 200 22.84 -0.17 7.60
N ASN A 201 21.53 -0.33 7.40
CA ASN A 201 20.88 -1.63 7.53
C ASN A 201 20.80 -2.34 6.17
N ALA A 202 21.08 -3.64 6.17
CA ALA A 202 20.86 -4.48 5.00
C ALA A 202 19.36 -4.77 4.85
N ILE A 203 18.88 -4.75 3.61
CA ILE A 203 17.53 -5.21 3.27
C ILE A 203 17.51 -6.74 3.37
N PRO A 204 16.57 -7.35 4.11
CA PRO A 204 16.47 -8.81 4.20
C PRO A 204 16.21 -9.44 2.82
N GLU A 205 16.91 -10.52 2.48
CA GLU A 205 16.86 -11.12 1.13
C GLU A 205 15.57 -11.93 0.84
N ASP A 206 14.91 -12.56 1.83
CA ASP A 206 13.59 -13.20 1.61
C ASP A 206 12.80 -13.60 2.89
N ASP A 207 13.42 -13.77 4.07
CA ASP A 207 12.74 -14.24 5.30
C ASP A 207 12.17 -13.11 6.20
N GLY A 208 11.98 -11.90 5.66
CA GLY A 208 11.64 -10.70 6.42
C GLY A 208 10.16 -10.31 6.43
N GLU A 209 9.23 -11.22 6.74
CA GLU A 209 7.79 -10.93 6.71
C GLU A 209 7.43 -9.68 7.54
N GLU A 210 7.95 -9.56 8.76
CA GLU A 210 7.76 -8.40 9.65
C GLU A 210 8.32 -7.10 9.02
N PHE A 211 9.47 -7.19 8.35
CA PHE A 211 10.07 -6.05 7.65
C PHE A 211 9.17 -5.58 6.50
N TRP A 212 8.69 -6.51 5.66
CA TRP A 212 7.88 -6.18 4.49
C TRP A 212 6.50 -5.66 4.87
N LEU A 213 5.87 -6.23 5.90
CA LEU A 213 4.61 -5.71 6.44
C LEU A 213 4.76 -4.26 6.92
N GLY A 214 5.81 -3.98 7.69
CA GLY A 214 6.10 -2.61 8.13
C GLY A 214 6.51 -1.66 7.01
N PHE A 215 7.23 -2.15 6.00
CA PHE A 215 7.60 -1.37 4.83
C PHE A 215 6.37 -0.96 4.03
N TRP A 216 5.43 -1.89 3.76
CA TRP A 216 4.22 -1.56 3.01
C TRP A 216 3.29 -0.62 3.80
N ASP A 217 3.20 -0.78 5.12
CA ASP A 217 2.52 0.19 5.99
C ASP A 217 3.14 1.58 5.87
N TYR A 218 4.46 1.71 5.96
CA TYR A 218 5.14 2.98 5.73
C TYR A 218 4.93 3.52 4.31
N PHE A 219 5.13 2.69 3.28
CA PHE A 219 5.09 3.11 1.89
C PHE A 219 3.71 3.62 1.50
N LEU A 220 2.63 2.92 1.86
CA LEU A 220 1.29 3.30 1.45
C LEU A 220 0.79 4.57 2.13
N PHE A 221 1.12 4.74 3.41
CA PHE A 221 0.52 5.76 4.26
C PHE A 221 1.41 6.96 4.53
N ASP A 222 2.72 6.82 4.54
CA ASP A 222 3.64 7.86 5.04
C ASP A 222 4.64 8.34 3.98
N TYR A 223 4.97 7.52 2.98
CA TYR A 223 5.86 7.92 1.89
C TYR A 223 5.24 9.03 1.02
N HIS A 224 6.09 9.89 0.45
CA HIS A 224 5.69 10.91 -0.52
C HIS A 224 6.34 10.66 -1.87
N LEU A 225 5.52 10.53 -2.92
CA LEU A 225 5.99 10.30 -4.27
C LEU A 225 6.84 11.48 -4.78
N ILE A 226 7.95 11.18 -5.43
CA ILE A 226 8.95 12.14 -5.95
C ILE A 226 8.27 13.21 -6.83
N GLU A 227 7.46 12.79 -7.80
CA GLU A 227 6.86 13.68 -8.80
C GLU A 227 5.65 14.49 -8.33
N THR A 228 4.97 14.07 -7.25
CA THR A 228 3.67 14.66 -6.89
C THR A 228 3.56 15.08 -5.43
N ASP A 229 4.52 14.68 -4.59
CA ASP A 229 4.49 14.87 -3.14
C ASP A 229 3.20 14.33 -2.49
N SER A 230 2.57 13.33 -3.13
CA SER A 230 1.34 12.70 -2.66
C SER A 230 1.64 11.32 -2.07
N LYS A 231 0.84 10.91 -1.09
CA LYS A 231 0.90 9.58 -0.50
C LYS A 231 0.52 8.51 -1.53
N PRO A 232 1.23 7.37 -1.65
CA PRO A 232 0.92 6.33 -2.63
C PRO A 232 -0.53 5.87 -2.62
N LEU A 233 -1.13 5.64 -1.44
CA LEU A 233 -2.54 5.23 -1.38
C LEU A 233 -3.49 6.31 -1.97
N ALA A 234 -3.25 7.59 -1.66
CA ALA A 234 -4.04 8.70 -2.20
C ALA A 234 -3.85 8.86 -3.72
N HIS A 235 -2.62 8.65 -4.20
CA HIS A 235 -2.31 8.65 -5.62
C HIS A 235 -3.05 7.53 -6.35
N PHE A 236 -2.97 6.30 -5.82
CA PHE A 236 -3.63 5.14 -6.40
C PHE A 236 -5.14 5.34 -6.49
N TYR A 237 -5.77 5.78 -5.40
CA TYR A 237 -7.20 6.06 -5.36
C TYR A 237 -7.62 7.05 -6.45
N LYS A 238 -6.87 8.15 -6.59
CA LYS A 238 -7.16 9.18 -7.60
C LYS A 238 -6.99 8.67 -9.03
N MET A 239 -5.97 7.86 -9.29
CA MET A 239 -5.65 7.38 -10.64
C MET A 239 -6.52 6.20 -11.08
N LYS A 240 -7.00 5.40 -10.13
CA LYS A 240 -7.78 4.17 -10.38
C LYS A 240 -9.25 4.29 -10.01
N GLN A 241 -9.72 5.48 -9.61
CA GLN A 241 -11.08 5.69 -9.12
C GLN A 241 -12.18 5.11 -10.04
N THR A 242 -12.03 5.18 -11.35
CA THR A 242 -13.03 4.65 -12.31
C THR A 242 -13.01 3.13 -12.43
N GLU A 243 -11.89 2.49 -12.12
CA GLU A 243 -11.67 1.05 -12.20
C GLU A 243 -12.04 0.34 -10.88
N LEU A 244 -12.09 1.08 -9.76
CA LEU A 244 -12.41 0.53 -8.44
C LEU A 244 -13.91 0.30 -8.25
N THR A 245 -14.25 -0.80 -7.58
CA THR A 245 -15.60 -1.11 -7.12
C THR A 245 -16.11 -0.17 -6.03
N HIS A 246 -17.40 -0.25 -5.72
CA HIS A 246 -17.97 0.50 -4.60
C HIS A 246 -17.30 0.14 -3.26
N ASP A 247 -17.15 -1.16 -2.97
CA ASP A 247 -16.55 -1.62 -1.71
C ASP A 247 -15.07 -1.25 -1.62
N GLU A 248 -14.30 -1.40 -2.70
CA GLU A 248 -12.89 -0.96 -2.72
C GLU A 248 -12.75 0.55 -2.52
N LYS A 249 -13.68 1.35 -3.10
CA LYS A 249 -13.70 2.79 -2.86
C LYS A 249 -13.96 3.12 -1.40
N HIS A 250 -14.89 2.41 -0.76
CA HIS A 250 -15.18 2.58 0.66
C HIS A 250 -13.98 2.21 1.51
N VAL A 251 -13.39 1.03 1.30
CA VAL A 251 -12.20 0.59 2.03
C VAL A 251 -11.05 1.56 1.86
N ILE A 252 -10.71 1.96 0.64
CA ILE A 252 -9.61 2.92 0.43
C ILE A 252 -9.93 4.27 1.08
N SER A 253 -11.18 4.73 1.01
CA SER A 253 -11.61 5.96 1.68
C SER A 253 -11.42 5.90 3.19
N ASP A 254 -11.69 4.75 3.81
CA ASP A 254 -11.45 4.54 5.24
C ASP A 254 -9.96 4.47 5.57
N LEU A 255 -9.19 3.73 4.76
CA LEU A 255 -7.73 3.68 4.88
C LEU A 255 -7.09 5.07 4.78
N LEU A 256 -7.56 5.93 3.87
CA LEU A 256 -7.05 7.30 3.72
C LEU A 256 -7.28 8.18 4.96
N GLN A 257 -8.17 7.80 5.86
CA GLN A 257 -8.40 8.50 7.13
C GLN A 257 -7.50 8.02 8.26
N ALA A 258 -6.76 6.92 8.06
CA ALA A 258 -5.83 6.41 9.05
C ALA A 258 -4.68 7.39 9.29
N LYS A 259 -4.27 7.49 10.56
CA LYS A 259 -3.20 8.38 11.01
C LYS A 259 -2.10 7.60 11.71
N PHE A 260 -0.86 7.89 11.36
CA PHE A 260 0.29 7.38 12.09
C PHE A 260 0.22 7.85 13.55
N THR A 261 0.16 6.90 14.47
CA THR A 261 -0.11 7.13 15.88
C THR A 261 0.89 6.34 16.72
N VAL A 262 1.40 6.95 17.80
CA VAL A 262 2.27 6.28 18.78
C VAL A 262 1.52 6.25 20.10
N PHE A 263 1.26 5.07 20.65
CA PHE A 263 0.35 4.91 21.78
C PHE A 263 0.74 3.77 22.70
N TYR A 264 0.12 3.72 23.88
CA TYR A 264 0.29 2.62 24.82
C TYR A 264 -1.02 2.23 25.49
N ILE A 265 -1.11 0.96 25.91
CA ILE A 265 -2.29 0.46 26.62
C ILE A 265 -2.27 0.98 28.07
N LYS A 266 -3.31 1.73 28.43
CA LYS A 266 -3.53 2.23 29.79
C LYS A 266 -4.24 1.20 30.66
N ARG A 267 -5.28 0.55 30.15
CA ARG A 267 -6.02 -0.51 30.84
C ARG A 267 -6.77 -1.41 29.86
N ILE A 268 -7.01 -2.65 30.28
CA ILE A 268 -7.93 -3.56 29.61
C ILE A 268 -9.35 -3.20 30.07
N LEU A 269 -10.28 -3.04 29.14
CA LEU A 269 -11.68 -2.74 29.46
C LEU A 269 -12.49 -4.01 29.67
N ASN A 270 -12.32 -4.99 28.77
CA ASN A 270 -12.96 -6.30 28.80
C ASN A 270 -12.14 -7.30 27.94
N ASN A 271 -12.68 -8.49 27.67
CA ASN A 271 -12.00 -9.52 26.89
C ASN A 271 -11.80 -9.16 25.41
N SER A 272 -12.49 -8.15 24.87
CA SER A 272 -12.45 -7.77 23.46
C SER A 272 -11.85 -6.39 23.19
N MET A 273 -11.69 -5.54 24.19
CA MET A 273 -11.32 -4.12 24.02
C MET A 273 -10.29 -3.64 25.06
N VAL A 274 -9.39 -2.78 24.60
CA VAL A 274 -8.40 -2.07 25.39
C VAL A 274 -8.56 -0.56 25.30
N GLU A 275 -8.21 0.14 26.38
CA GLU A 275 -8.09 1.60 26.41
C GLU A 275 -6.62 1.97 26.23
N CYS A 276 -6.33 2.62 25.10
CA CYS A 276 -5.05 3.15 24.72
C CYS A 276 -5.00 4.66 24.96
N VAL A 277 -3.78 5.18 25.10
CA VAL A 277 -3.51 6.62 25.17
C VAL A 277 -2.46 6.98 24.14
N ASP A 278 -2.76 7.98 23.31
CA ASP A 278 -1.81 8.59 22.40
C ASP A 278 -0.68 9.25 23.21
N LEU A 279 0.57 8.95 22.85
CA LEU A 279 1.74 9.39 23.58
C LEU A 279 1.91 10.92 23.54
N PHE A 280 1.45 11.59 22.48
CA PHE A 280 1.68 13.00 22.20
C PHE A 280 0.47 13.88 22.53
N THR A 281 -0.75 13.42 22.24
CA THR A 281 -1.98 14.21 22.43
C THR A 281 -2.71 13.89 23.75
N ASP A 282 -2.32 12.81 24.44
CA ASP A 282 -3.03 12.25 25.59
C ASP A 282 -4.50 11.84 25.30
N GLU A 283 -4.89 11.77 24.02
CA GLU A 283 -6.21 11.31 23.59
C GLU A 283 -6.41 9.84 23.94
N ILE A 284 -7.63 9.50 24.37
CA ILE A 284 -8.01 8.14 24.72
C ILE A 284 -8.59 7.46 23.49
N ILE A 285 -7.96 6.36 23.07
CA ILE A 285 -8.35 5.56 21.91
C ILE A 285 -8.81 4.20 22.42
N LYS A 286 -9.92 3.68 21.88
CA LYS A 286 -10.40 2.32 22.18
C LYS A 286 -10.08 1.43 21.00
N LEU A 287 -9.32 0.36 21.23
CA LEU A 287 -8.93 -0.60 20.20
C LEU A 287 -9.33 -2.02 20.59
N PRO A 288 -9.51 -2.92 19.62
CA PRO A 288 -9.65 -4.35 19.89
C PRO A 288 -8.47 -4.88 20.72
N MET A 289 -8.73 -5.89 21.56
CA MET A 289 -7.69 -6.61 22.27
C MET A 289 -6.77 -7.32 21.25
N PRO A 290 -5.44 -7.18 21.34
CA PRO A 290 -4.52 -7.91 20.46
C PRO A 290 -4.63 -9.43 20.67
N ASP A 291 -4.65 -10.19 19.58
CA ASP A 291 -4.78 -11.67 19.63
C ASP A 291 -3.55 -12.38 20.22
N TYR A 292 -2.40 -11.70 20.24
CA TYR A 292 -1.16 -12.26 20.76
C TYR A 292 -1.06 -12.04 22.28
N GLY A 293 -0.75 -13.11 23.02
CA GLY A 293 -0.65 -13.15 24.48
C GLY A 293 0.50 -12.31 25.06
N ILE A 294 0.40 -10.98 24.96
CA ILE A 294 1.37 -10.03 25.50
C ILE A 294 1.25 -10.04 27.03
N GLY A 295 2.22 -10.68 27.70
CA GLY A 295 2.20 -10.89 29.15
C GLY A 295 2.23 -9.61 30.00
N ASP A 296 2.85 -8.52 29.51
CA ASP A 296 2.93 -7.23 30.23
C ASP A 296 2.68 -6.03 29.31
N TYR A 297 1.43 -5.88 28.84
CA TYR A 297 0.98 -4.78 27.99
C TYR A 297 1.31 -3.38 28.54
N LYS A 298 1.50 -3.23 29.86
CA LYS A 298 1.85 -1.95 30.49
C LYS A 298 3.25 -1.46 30.11
N LYS A 299 4.14 -2.39 29.71
CA LYS A 299 5.51 -2.12 29.27
C LYS A 299 5.67 -2.16 27.75
N MET A 300 4.58 -2.10 26.99
CA MET A 300 4.66 -2.01 25.54
C MET A 300 4.47 -0.56 25.08
N LEU A 301 5.12 -0.22 23.98
CA LEU A 301 4.82 0.94 23.15
C LEU A 301 4.40 0.41 21.78
N PHE A 302 3.36 1.01 21.22
CA PHE A 302 2.81 0.63 19.93
C PHE A 302 2.92 1.83 18.97
N TYR A 303 3.17 1.56 17.70
CA TYR A 303 3.09 2.58 16.66
C TYR A 303 2.63 1.97 15.33
N GLY A 304 1.87 2.75 14.57
CA GLY A 304 1.26 2.32 13.31
C GLY A 304 0.07 3.20 12.95
N HIS A 305 -0.67 2.82 11.91
CA HIS A 305 -1.82 3.58 11.42
C HIS A 305 -3.12 3.16 12.11
N ILE A 306 -3.83 4.14 12.68
CA ILE A 306 -5.14 3.94 13.32
C ILE A 306 -6.17 4.87 12.72
N TYR A 307 -7.38 4.37 12.53
CA TYR A 307 -8.58 5.16 12.28
C TYR A 307 -9.53 5.10 13.50
N VAL A 308 -9.90 6.26 14.04
CA VAL A 308 -10.55 6.40 15.36
C VAL A 308 -12.09 6.27 15.30
N ASN A 309 -12.69 6.25 14.10
CA ASN A 309 -14.15 6.24 13.88
C ASN A 309 -14.64 5.06 13.01
N GLY A 310 -13.99 3.89 13.10
CA GLY A 310 -14.39 2.69 12.34
C GLY A 310 -13.32 1.61 12.40
N ILE A 311 -13.72 0.34 12.33
CA ILE A 311 -12.81 -0.80 12.35
C ILE A 311 -12.24 -0.98 10.94
N VAL A 312 -11.16 -0.28 10.63
CA VAL A 312 -10.18 -0.79 9.67
C VAL A 312 -8.81 -0.75 10.35
N MET A 313 -8.44 -1.88 10.93
CA MET A 313 -7.07 -2.19 11.31
C MET A 313 -6.39 -2.68 10.03
N LEU A 314 -5.40 -1.95 9.52
CA LEU A 314 -4.44 -2.62 8.65
C LEU A 314 -3.43 -3.39 9.48
N ASN A 315 -2.99 -4.50 8.90
CA ASN A 315 -2.36 -5.67 9.49
C ASN A 315 -1.03 -5.45 10.25
N TYR A 316 -0.55 -4.22 10.43
CA TYR A 316 0.76 -4.01 11.03
C TYR A 316 0.84 -2.84 12.01
N ILE A 317 0.58 -3.14 13.28
CA ILE A 317 0.96 -2.29 14.41
C ILE A 317 2.23 -2.87 15.00
N SER A 318 3.33 -2.12 14.92
CA SER A 318 4.57 -2.50 15.59
C SER A 318 4.40 -2.41 17.10
N SER A 319 4.92 -3.41 17.81
CA SER A 319 4.86 -3.47 19.27
C SER A 319 6.25 -3.74 19.84
N ILE A 320 6.69 -2.88 20.76
CA ILE A 320 8.04 -2.94 21.32
C ILE A 320 8.02 -2.82 22.84
N PRO A 321 8.88 -3.57 23.56
CA PRO A 321 9.00 -3.47 25.00
C PRO A 321 9.76 -2.21 25.41
N VAL A 322 9.07 -1.30 26.10
CA VAL A 322 9.58 0.02 26.51
C VAL A 322 9.20 0.33 27.96
N SER A 323 10.20 0.69 28.77
CA SER A 323 9.98 1.17 30.13
C SER A 323 9.31 2.54 30.15
N LYS A 324 8.64 2.93 31.25
CA LYS A 324 8.03 4.28 31.35
C LYS A 324 9.03 5.42 31.15
N ILE A 325 10.29 5.23 31.60
CA ILE A 325 11.35 6.21 31.44
C ILE A 325 11.74 6.33 29.96
N LEU A 326 11.96 5.20 29.29
CA LEU A 326 12.30 5.19 27.87
C LEU A 326 11.15 5.74 27.01
N ARG A 327 9.89 5.46 27.36
CA ARG A 327 8.71 6.03 26.68
C ARG A 327 8.68 7.56 26.77
N LYS A 328 8.95 8.12 27.96
CA LYS A 328 9.03 9.57 28.15
C LYS A 328 10.16 10.16 27.30
N ARG A 329 11.31 9.49 27.26
CA ARG A 329 12.47 9.90 26.47
C ARG A 329 12.19 9.87 24.96
N ILE A 330 11.52 8.83 24.45
CA ILE A 330 11.06 8.76 23.06
C ILE A 330 10.18 9.96 22.73
N LYS A 331 9.21 10.30 23.60
CA LYS A 331 8.35 11.49 23.43
C LYS A 331 9.20 12.77 23.34
N GLU A 332 10.15 12.95 24.24
CA GLU A 332 11.02 14.13 24.29
C GLU A 332 11.88 14.28 23.02
N GLU A 333 12.56 13.22 22.56
CA GLU A 333 13.39 13.27 21.35
C GLU A 333 12.57 13.57 20.09
N ILE A 334 11.37 12.98 19.95
CA ILE A 334 10.49 13.25 18.81
C ILE A 334 9.96 14.70 18.85
N LEU A 335 9.66 15.23 20.04
CA LEU A 335 9.28 16.64 20.19
C LEU A 335 10.45 17.57 19.82
N HIS A 336 11.69 17.23 20.20
CA HIS A 336 12.87 17.98 19.77
C HIS A 336 13.04 17.99 18.24
N GLN A 337 12.80 16.86 17.57
CA GLN A 337 12.81 16.81 16.10
C GLN A 337 11.71 17.67 15.48
N CYS A 338 10.51 17.66 16.08
CA CYS A 338 9.42 18.54 15.66
C CYS A 338 9.80 20.03 15.84
N GLU A 339 10.52 20.40 16.89
CA GLU A 339 11.02 21.78 17.05
C GLU A 339 12.05 22.14 15.97
N LEU A 340 12.95 21.21 15.59
CA LEU A 340 13.86 21.44 14.46
C LEU A 340 13.10 21.63 13.14
N TYR A 341 12.04 20.84 12.91
CA TYR A 341 11.20 20.97 11.72
C TYR A 341 10.55 22.35 11.58
N LYS A 342 10.33 23.07 12.69
CA LYS A 342 9.78 24.44 12.63
C LYS A 342 10.69 25.47 11.96
N ALA A 343 11.97 25.16 11.75
CA ALA A 343 12.84 25.97 10.90
C ALA A 343 12.40 25.94 9.42
N GLN A 344 11.66 24.90 9.01
CA GLN A 344 11.04 24.78 7.69
C GLN A 344 9.62 25.34 7.66
N ASP A 345 8.81 24.96 8.66
CA ASP A 345 7.43 25.41 8.82
C ASP A 345 7.17 25.90 10.27
N PRO A 346 7.27 27.21 10.53
CA PRO A 346 7.15 27.78 11.88
C PRO A 346 5.81 27.52 12.57
N LEU A 347 4.76 27.20 11.81
CA LEU A 347 3.42 26.94 12.34
C LEU A 347 3.13 25.44 12.51
N ALA A 348 4.04 24.56 12.09
CA ALA A 348 3.85 23.13 12.16
C ALA A 348 3.67 22.64 13.61
N GLY A 349 2.62 21.86 13.82
CA GLY A 349 2.43 21.07 15.03
C GLY A 349 2.98 19.65 14.88
N ILE A 350 2.81 18.85 15.94
CA ILE A 350 3.22 17.43 15.93
C ILE A 350 2.51 16.62 14.84
N ALA A 351 1.26 16.96 14.52
CA ALA A 351 0.50 16.29 13.47
C ALA A 351 1.07 16.56 12.07
N ASP A 352 1.50 17.80 11.80
CA ASP A 352 2.14 18.17 10.53
C ASP A 352 3.51 17.49 10.41
N PHE A 353 4.26 17.47 11.51
CA PHE A 353 5.52 16.74 11.59
C PHE A 353 5.34 15.25 11.32
N PHE A 354 4.34 14.58 11.91
CA PHE A 354 4.08 13.16 11.65
C PHE A 354 3.66 12.93 10.21
N LYS A 355 2.85 13.83 9.65
CA LYS A 355 2.42 13.74 8.24
C LYS A 355 3.61 13.76 7.29
N ARG A 356 4.68 14.50 7.59
CA ARG A 356 5.87 14.62 6.74
C ARG A 356 6.99 13.63 7.10
N HIS A 357 7.24 13.40 8.38
CA HIS A 357 8.43 12.74 8.90
C HIS A 357 8.10 11.52 9.78
N ALA A 358 6.98 10.81 9.53
CA ALA A 358 6.65 9.56 10.23
C ALA A 358 7.78 8.52 10.19
N ILE A 359 8.52 8.43 9.08
CA ILE A 359 9.68 7.52 8.99
C ILE A 359 10.78 7.89 10.00
N LEU A 360 11.02 9.18 10.22
CA LEU A 360 11.99 9.66 11.21
C LEU A 360 11.59 9.23 12.62
N VAL A 361 10.28 9.26 12.91
CA VAL A 361 9.73 8.77 14.18
C VAL A 361 10.01 7.28 14.35
N ARG A 362 9.80 6.46 13.30
CA ARG A 362 10.12 5.02 13.33
C ARG A 362 11.59 4.77 13.62
N HIS A 363 12.52 5.44 12.92
CA HIS A 363 13.96 5.33 13.19
C HIS A 363 14.33 5.79 14.59
N THR A 364 13.72 6.86 15.09
CA THR A 364 14.01 7.38 16.43
C THR A 364 13.63 6.37 17.51
N ILE A 365 12.46 5.74 17.35
CA ILE A 365 12.01 4.66 18.22
C ILE A 365 12.98 3.48 18.14
N ASP A 366 13.32 3.02 16.94
CA ASP A 366 14.24 1.89 16.72
C ASP A 366 15.62 2.15 17.33
N ILE A 367 16.24 3.30 17.07
CA ILE A 367 17.55 3.69 17.59
C ILE A 367 17.55 3.73 19.12
N LEU A 368 16.53 4.34 19.74
CA LEU A 368 16.45 4.47 21.20
C LEU A 368 16.24 3.12 21.89
N VAL A 369 15.60 2.17 21.21
CA VAL A 369 15.32 0.83 21.74
C VAL A 369 16.52 -0.11 21.51
N ASN A 370 17.10 -0.10 20.31
CA ASN A 370 18.06 -1.12 19.87
C ASN A 370 19.52 -0.66 19.92
N LEU A 371 19.82 0.64 19.74
CA LEU A 371 21.20 1.13 19.62
C LEU A 371 21.72 1.83 20.89
N ALA A 372 20.91 1.91 21.95
CA ALA A 372 21.28 2.48 23.26
C ALA A 372 21.95 3.88 23.18
N LYS A 373 21.65 4.69 22.15
CA LYS A 373 22.17 6.05 22.01
C LYS A 373 21.67 6.95 23.15
N LEU A 374 22.50 7.91 23.58
CA LEU A 374 22.22 8.83 24.70
C LEU A 374 21.45 10.10 24.30
N ASN A 375 21.64 10.60 23.08
CA ASN A 375 20.84 11.67 22.50
C ASN A 375 20.67 11.33 21.01
N VAL A 376 19.51 11.60 20.46
CA VAL A 376 19.26 11.47 19.01
C VAL A 376 19.27 12.86 18.37
N VAL A 377 18.88 13.89 19.14
CA VAL A 377 19.05 15.30 18.78
C VAL A 377 20.12 15.95 19.65
N GLN A 378 21.06 16.67 19.03
CA GLN A 378 22.03 17.49 19.75
C GLN A 378 21.36 18.73 20.38
N PRO A 379 21.49 18.95 21.71
CA PRO A 379 20.83 20.07 22.38
C PRO A 379 21.20 21.46 21.83
N GLU A 380 22.42 21.62 21.31
CA GLU A 380 22.92 22.87 20.74
C GLU A 380 22.06 23.33 19.55
N ARG A 381 21.50 22.39 18.79
CA ARG A 381 20.69 22.65 17.60
C ARG A 381 19.31 23.22 17.92
N LEU A 382 18.77 22.93 19.10
CA LEU A 382 17.46 23.42 19.53
C LEU A 382 17.44 24.90 19.88
N ASN A 383 18.62 25.49 20.13
CA ASN A 383 18.75 26.88 20.55
C ASN A 383 19.07 27.83 19.38
N VAL A 384 19.21 27.31 18.17
CA VAL A 384 19.52 28.10 16.98
C VAL A 384 18.27 28.83 16.52
N HIS A 385 18.28 30.15 16.64
CA HIS A 385 17.22 31.01 16.14
C HIS A 385 17.64 31.55 14.78
N PHE A 386 16.89 31.17 13.74
CA PHE A 386 17.10 31.69 12.41
C PHE A 386 16.27 32.96 12.22
N GLU A 387 16.90 34.06 11.82
CA GLU A 387 16.15 35.25 11.41
C GLU A 387 15.29 34.89 10.19
N GLN A 388 13.98 35.13 10.28
CA GLN A 388 13.09 34.98 9.13
C GLN A 388 13.37 36.11 8.17
N ASN A 389 13.97 35.80 7.02
CA ASN A 389 14.18 36.76 5.96
C ASN A 389 12.83 37.23 5.42
N THR A 390 12.47 38.48 5.68
CA THR A 390 11.44 39.16 4.90
C THR A 390 11.98 39.31 3.47
N ILE A 391 11.33 38.65 2.51
CA ILE A 391 11.67 38.70 1.09
C ILE A 391 11.75 40.17 0.64
N ILE A 392 12.94 40.64 0.24
CA ILE A 392 13.16 42.05 -0.18
C ILE A 392 13.41 42.16 -1.69
N ASP A 393 13.92 41.13 -2.38
CA ASP A 393 14.14 41.14 -3.83
C ASP A 393 13.85 39.75 -4.44
N ASP A 394 13.33 39.72 -5.67
CA ASP A 394 13.13 38.49 -6.43
C ASP A 394 14.49 37.85 -6.79
N PRO A 395 14.69 36.54 -6.55
CA PRO A 395 15.94 35.85 -6.87
C PRO A 395 16.19 35.79 -8.38
N ASP A 396 17.47 35.71 -8.79
CA ASP A 396 17.85 35.57 -10.21
C ASP A 396 17.14 34.38 -10.86
N PHE A 397 16.34 34.69 -11.88
CA PHE A 397 15.54 33.73 -12.63
C PHE A 397 16.38 32.62 -13.26
N ASN A 398 17.58 32.92 -13.75
CA ASN A 398 18.42 31.92 -14.41
C ASN A 398 18.91 30.86 -13.42
N VAL A 399 19.30 31.29 -12.21
CA VAL A 399 19.72 30.36 -11.13
C VAL A 399 18.54 29.46 -10.75
N THR A 400 17.35 30.04 -10.57
CA THR A 400 16.12 29.29 -10.26
C THR A 400 15.82 28.21 -11.30
N VAL A 401 15.86 28.54 -12.60
CA VAL A 401 15.61 27.59 -13.69
C VAL A 401 16.66 26.48 -13.72
N LEU A 402 17.94 26.82 -13.54
CA LEU A 402 19.03 25.84 -13.52
C LEU A 402 18.87 24.84 -12.36
N LEU A 403 18.53 25.33 -11.16
CA LEU A 403 18.28 24.46 -10.00
C LEU A 403 17.10 23.51 -10.23
N GLN A 404 16.01 23.98 -10.86
CA GLN A 404 14.86 23.13 -11.21
C GLN A 404 15.23 22.04 -12.24
N ILE A 405 16.04 22.39 -13.24
CA ILE A 405 16.54 21.43 -14.23
C ILE A 405 17.41 20.36 -13.55
N MET A 406 18.33 20.78 -12.68
CA MET A 406 19.19 19.86 -11.92
C MET A 406 18.37 18.96 -11.01
N ALA A 407 17.45 19.51 -10.21
CA ALA A 407 16.57 18.75 -9.33
C ALA A 407 15.79 17.67 -10.08
N LYS A 408 15.19 18.01 -11.23
CA LYS A 408 14.47 17.04 -12.07
C LYS A 408 15.40 15.98 -12.66
N LYS A 409 16.57 16.38 -13.16
CA LYS A 409 17.54 15.46 -13.77
C LYS A 409 18.04 14.42 -12.78
N TYR A 410 18.26 14.81 -11.53
CA TYR A 410 18.72 13.94 -10.45
C TYR A 410 17.60 13.40 -9.58
N GLN A 411 16.33 13.47 -10.02
CA GLN A 411 15.17 12.87 -9.37
C GLN A 411 14.96 13.30 -7.91
N LEU A 412 15.30 14.55 -7.58
CA LEU A 412 14.90 15.15 -6.30
C LEU A 412 13.37 15.26 -6.25
N SER A 413 12.79 15.02 -5.08
CA SER A 413 11.34 15.17 -4.93
C SER A 413 10.92 16.63 -5.09
N ILE A 414 9.64 16.86 -5.39
CA ILE A 414 9.10 18.23 -5.42
C ILE A 414 9.32 18.93 -4.06
N TYR A 415 9.27 18.20 -2.96
CA TYR A 415 9.54 18.75 -1.64
C TYR A 415 11.01 19.18 -1.49
N ASP A 416 11.96 18.33 -1.89
CA ASP A 416 13.38 18.64 -1.84
C ASP A 416 13.72 19.83 -2.75
N MET A 417 13.09 19.91 -3.93
CA MET A 417 13.22 21.06 -4.81
C MET A 417 12.73 22.35 -4.15
N LYS A 418 11.65 22.32 -3.35
CA LYS A 418 11.21 23.50 -2.59
C LYS A 418 12.26 23.93 -1.56
N LEU A 419 12.89 22.99 -0.87
CA LEU A 419 13.95 23.29 0.12
C LEU A 419 15.22 23.82 -0.56
N LEU A 420 15.61 23.24 -1.70
CA LEU A 420 16.72 23.71 -2.53
C LEU A 420 16.48 25.16 -2.99
N LEU A 421 15.28 25.46 -3.49
CA LEU A 421 14.92 26.81 -3.91
C LEU A 421 14.81 27.77 -2.72
N LYS A 422 14.38 27.30 -1.55
CA LYS A 422 14.40 28.10 -0.32
C LYS A 422 15.84 28.51 0.05
N MET A 423 16.79 27.58 0.02
CA MET A 423 18.22 27.88 0.26
C MET A 423 18.74 28.95 -0.70
N TRP A 424 18.36 28.85 -1.98
CA TRP A 424 18.68 29.87 -2.97
C TRP A 424 18.07 31.23 -2.65
N CYS A 425 16.77 31.28 -2.33
CA CYS A 425 16.10 32.52 -1.96
C CYS A 425 16.75 33.17 -0.74
N ASP A 426 17.05 32.39 0.29
CA ASP A 426 17.69 32.87 1.52
C ASP A 426 19.07 33.46 1.21
N TYR A 427 19.90 32.76 0.43
CA TYR A 427 21.21 33.27 0.04
C TYR A 427 21.10 34.53 -0.82
N SER A 428 20.20 34.54 -1.81
CA SER A 428 19.96 35.69 -2.69
C SER A 428 19.52 36.94 -1.91
N SER A 429 18.79 36.76 -0.80
CA SER A 429 18.30 37.88 0.03
C SER A 429 19.39 38.53 0.89
N LEU A 430 20.39 37.74 1.32
CA LEU A 430 21.50 38.21 2.16
C LEU A 430 22.70 38.69 1.35
N ARG A 431 22.81 38.22 0.10
CA ARG A 431 23.93 38.55 -0.78
C ARG A 431 23.87 40.00 -1.26
N LYS A 432 24.97 40.74 -1.11
CA LYS A 432 25.17 42.03 -1.80
C LYS A 432 25.43 41.76 -3.28
N LYS A 433 24.66 42.36 -4.20
CA LYS A 433 24.76 42.17 -5.67
C LYS A 433 26.18 41.83 -6.16
N VAL A 434 26.38 40.59 -6.62
CA VAL A 434 27.62 40.13 -7.26
C VAL A 434 27.34 39.75 -8.71
N GLN A 435 28.31 39.98 -9.59
CA GLN A 435 28.26 39.71 -11.03
C GLN A 435 28.65 38.26 -11.41
N ASP A 436 28.49 37.30 -10.50
CA ASP A 436 28.91 35.92 -10.78
C ASP A 436 27.95 35.22 -11.75
N LYS A 437 28.48 34.22 -12.46
CA LYS A 437 27.74 33.42 -13.43
C LYS A 437 26.66 32.61 -12.73
N SER A 438 25.44 32.63 -13.26
CA SER A 438 24.29 31.91 -12.70
C SER A 438 24.55 30.40 -12.60
N GLU A 439 25.30 29.81 -13.54
CA GLU A 439 25.72 28.41 -13.52
C GLU A 439 26.60 28.07 -12.31
N LEU A 440 27.53 28.96 -11.95
CA LEU A 440 28.44 28.75 -10.81
C LEU A 440 27.65 28.73 -9.49
N ILE A 441 26.73 29.69 -9.33
CA ILE A 441 25.89 29.82 -8.13
C ILE A 441 24.94 28.63 -8.01
N ALA A 442 24.22 28.28 -9.07
CA ALA A 442 23.30 27.14 -9.08
C ALA A 442 24.02 25.84 -8.73
N SER A 443 25.21 25.62 -9.30
CA SER A 443 26.01 24.42 -9.05
C SER A 443 26.50 24.34 -7.61
N ALA A 444 26.95 25.46 -7.04
CA ALA A 444 27.40 25.53 -5.65
C ALA A 444 26.24 25.24 -4.67
N ILE A 445 25.08 25.87 -4.88
CA ILE A 445 23.89 25.63 -4.04
C ILE A 445 23.45 24.17 -4.14
N PHE A 446 23.39 23.62 -5.36
CA PHE A 446 23.00 22.23 -5.57
C PHE A 446 23.94 21.26 -4.85
N LEU A 447 25.27 21.46 -4.97
CA LEU A 447 26.26 20.61 -4.31
C LEU A 447 26.18 20.68 -2.79
N ILE A 448 26.09 21.89 -2.21
CA ILE A 448 25.89 22.07 -0.76
C ILE A 448 24.65 21.32 -0.30
N PHE A 449 23.54 21.47 -1.03
CA PHE A 449 22.27 20.85 -0.68
C PHE A 449 22.33 19.32 -0.69
N ILE A 450 22.93 18.70 -1.71
CA ILE A 450 23.02 17.24 -1.80
C ILE A 450 24.00 16.67 -0.75
N GLU A 451 25.11 17.36 -0.48
CA GLU A 451 26.14 16.92 0.47
C GLU A 451 25.59 16.95 1.91
N MET A 452 24.93 18.06 2.28
CA MET A 452 24.32 18.21 3.60
C MET A 452 23.21 17.19 3.88
N ASN A 453 22.50 16.75 2.85
CA ASN A 453 21.41 15.77 2.96
C ASN A 453 21.87 14.31 2.74
N GLY A 454 23.17 14.08 2.52
CA GLY A 454 23.70 12.73 2.31
C GLY A 454 23.19 12.03 1.06
N ILE A 455 22.90 12.79 0.00
CA ILE A 455 22.34 12.26 -1.25
C ILE A 455 23.45 11.65 -2.11
N HIS A 456 23.89 10.44 -1.73
CA HIS A 456 25.10 9.80 -2.29
C HIS A 456 24.93 9.17 -3.67
N HIS A 457 23.70 9.01 -4.17
CA HIS A 457 23.47 8.50 -5.52
C HIS A 457 23.89 9.49 -6.61
N ILE A 458 24.12 10.76 -6.25
CA ILE A 458 24.65 11.80 -7.14
C ILE A 458 26.17 11.84 -6.97
N ASN A 459 26.90 11.46 -8.02
CA ASN A 459 28.36 11.53 -8.02
C ASN A 459 28.82 12.98 -8.24
N SER A 460 29.35 13.61 -7.18
CA SER A 460 29.82 15.00 -7.20
C SER A 460 30.96 15.24 -8.18
N ASP A 461 31.90 14.31 -8.32
CA ASP A 461 33.00 14.41 -9.29
C ASP A 461 32.48 14.39 -10.74
N PHE A 462 31.51 13.52 -11.03
CA PHE A 462 30.87 13.47 -12.33
C PHE A 462 30.09 14.76 -12.62
N PHE A 463 29.33 15.25 -11.64
CA PHE A 463 28.59 16.52 -11.75
C PHE A 463 29.51 17.71 -12.05
N LYS A 464 30.62 17.83 -11.32
CA LYS A 464 31.62 18.91 -11.53
C LYS A 464 32.22 18.87 -12.94
N ARG A 465 32.55 17.68 -13.45
CA ARG A 465 33.07 17.50 -14.82
C ARG A 465 32.06 17.88 -15.89
N GLU A 466 30.78 17.58 -15.68
CA GLU A 466 29.74 17.87 -16.67
C GLU A 466 29.56 19.37 -16.91
N LEU A 467 29.71 20.19 -15.85
CA LEU A 467 29.51 21.63 -15.90
C LEU A 467 30.73 22.42 -16.39
N ASN A 468 31.88 21.77 -16.59
CA ASN A 468 33.15 22.41 -17.00
C ASN A 468 33.53 23.63 -16.12
N LEU A 469 33.22 23.59 -14.82
CA LEU A 469 33.58 24.65 -13.86
C LEU A 469 34.98 24.39 -13.28
N LEU A 470 35.71 25.47 -12.95
CA LEU A 470 36.98 25.36 -12.25
C LEU A 470 36.72 25.04 -10.77
N ASP A 471 37.33 23.97 -10.25
CA ASP A 471 37.16 23.54 -8.85
C ASP A 471 37.44 24.66 -7.84
N SER A 472 38.43 25.52 -8.12
CA SER A 472 38.75 26.66 -7.26
C SER A 472 37.62 27.69 -7.18
N GLU A 473 36.97 28.00 -8.30
CA GLU A 473 35.86 28.98 -8.35
C GLU A 473 34.63 28.40 -7.64
N LEU A 474 34.34 27.12 -7.89
CA LEU A 474 33.22 26.43 -7.26
C LEU A 474 33.37 26.32 -5.75
N ASN A 475 34.55 25.91 -5.27
CA ASN A 475 34.81 25.82 -3.83
C ASN A 475 34.74 27.19 -3.14
N GLN A 476 35.23 28.24 -3.80
CA GLN A 476 35.13 29.61 -3.28
C GLN A 476 33.67 30.07 -3.20
N GLN A 477 32.86 29.77 -4.24
CA GLN A 477 31.43 30.08 -4.22
C GLN A 477 30.67 29.29 -3.15
N MET A 478 31.01 28.02 -2.95
CA MET A 478 30.42 27.21 -1.89
C MET A 478 30.74 27.77 -0.51
N HIS A 479 32.00 28.17 -0.27
CA HIS A 479 32.42 28.79 0.98
C HIS A 479 31.67 30.09 1.25
N ASP A 480 31.52 30.96 0.24
CA ASP A 480 30.75 32.21 0.35
C ASP A 480 29.29 31.95 0.74
N ILE A 481 28.66 30.93 0.14
CA ILE A 481 27.27 30.54 0.48
C ILE A 481 27.19 30.02 1.93
N ILE A 482 28.09 29.13 2.32
CA ILE A 482 28.13 28.55 3.67
C ILE A 482 28.29 29.64 4.73
N GLU A 483 29.22 30.59 4.52
CA GLU A 483 29.43 31.70 5.44
C GLU A 483 28.26 32.68 5.45
N THR A 484 27.72 33.04 4.28
CA THR A 484 26.61 34.01 4.17
C THR A 484 25.34 33.51 4.85
N LEU A 485 25.04 32.23 4.69
CA LEU A 485 23.87 31.60 5.30
C LEU A 485 24.12 31.10 6.72
N GLU A 486 25.37 31.15 7.19
CA GLU A 486 25.84 30.53 8.43
C GLU A 486 25.40 29.05 8.52
N LEU A 487 25.59 28.30 7.44
CA LEU A 487 25.13 26.91 7.35
C LEU A 487 25.84 26.04 8.38
N GLN A 488 25.03 25.25 9.10
CA GLN A 488 25.52 24.23 10.02
C GLN A 488 25.44 22.85 9.37
N GLU A 489 26.19 21.88 9.91
CA GLU A 489 26.04 20.49 9.52
C GLU A 489 24.60 20.02 9.83
N PHE A 490 23.91 19.46 8.84
CA PHE A 490 22.49 19.12 8.92
C PHE A 490 21.60 20.32 9.33
N ASP A 491 21.71 21.43 8.61
CA ASP A 491 20.91 22.63 8.87
C ASP A 491 19.41 22.39 8.63
N SER A 492 18.64 22.40 9.73
CA SER A 492 17.21 22.09 9.73
C SER A 492 16.37 22.93 8.77
N ARG A 493 16.82 24.13 8.36
CA ARG A 493 16.10 24.97 7.39
C ARG A 493 15.92 24.32 6.02
N TYR A 494 16.82 23.40 5.66
CA TYR A 494 16.95 22.83 4.32
C TYR A 494 17.15 21.30 4.31
N LEU A 495 16.87 20.61 5.43
CA LEU A 495 16.96 19.16 5.51
C LEU A 495 15.81 18.45 4.79
N THR A 496 16.15 17.48 3.94
CA THR A 496 15.21 16.51 3.37
C THR A 496 14.88 15.42 4.38
N GLU A 497 13.96 14.52 4.01
CA GLU A 497 13.68 13.31 4.81
C GLU A 497 14.95 12.47 5.01
N GLU A 498 15.76 12.28 3.96
CA GLU A 498 17.06 11.59 4.01
C GLU A 498 18.02 12.28 4.97
N GLY A 499 18.14 13.61 4.88
CA GLY A 499 19.04 14.38 5.73
C GLY A 499 18.66 14.28 7.21
N PHE A 500 17.37 14.34 7.53
CA PHE A 500 16.89 14.11 8.89
C PHE A 500 17.22 12.69 9.37
N ILE A 501 16.93 11.65 8.58
CA ILE A 501 17.23 10.26 8.97
C ILE A 501 18.73 10.07 9.18
N LEU A 502 19.56 10.51 8.24
CA LEU A 502 21.01 10.40 8.32
C LEU A 502 21.55 11.07 9.59
N SER A 503 21.03 12.24 9.96
CA SER A 503 21.44 12.94 11.17
C SER A 503 21.26 12.10 12.45
N LEU A 504 20.28 11.18 12.50
CA LEU A 504 20.08 10.30 13.66
C LEU A 504 21.19 9.26 13.83
N TYR A 505 21.92 8.95 12.76
CA TYR A 505 22.94 7.91 12.78
C TYR A 505 24.35 8.46 12.96
N VAL A 506 24.60 9.71 12.57
CA VAL A 506 25.91 10.37 12.66
C VAL A 506 26.25 10.82 14.08
N PHE A 507 25.26 11.15 14.90
CA PHE A 507 25.40 11.53 16.32
C PHE A 507 24.93 10.42 17.24
#